data_AF-A0A838MJ14-F1
#
_entry.id   AF-A0A838MJ14-F1
#
_cell.length_a   1.000
_cell.length_b   1.000
_cell.length_c   1.000
_cell.angle_alpha   90.00
_cell.angle_beta   90.00
_cell.angle_gamma   90.00
#
_symmetry.space_group_name_H-M   'P 1'
#
loop_
_entity.id
_entity.type
_entity.pdbx_description
1 polymer ?
#
loop_
_entity_poly.entity_id
_entity_poly.type
_entity_poly.pdbx_seq_one_letter_code
_entity_poly.pdbx_strand_id
1 'polypeptide(L)'
;MLNSDTVKIISKILKNKFEKLPAISSAYIYGSVLTNNFSRMSDIDVLFIIDNIDNPNKLLKEIKLIRNTVKDYKLDINVVFMDEFIRRWHIYRPPTYFYWIKSRSVFLWGTDYIKDVKESEITAESLFRRAIDLAQSSRSVYLNNKDDSFWESKYKRWVSTLICEINFLDNELEFDFKICAPKMAKKYPEIKNILNLLQDNPSMEKITGVAENLVCFIRQNYL
;
A
#
# COMPACT_ATOMS: atom_id res chain seq x y z
N MET A 1 -4.68 19.89 -20.51
CA MET A 1 -3.54 20.63 -19.94
C MET A 1 -3.41 20.24 -18.47
N LEU A 2 -2.21 19.85 -18.03
CA LEU A 2 -1.89 19.72 -16.61
C LEU A 2 -2.30 21.00 -15.88
N ASN A 3 -2.95 20.86 -14.73
CA ASN A 3 -3.38 21.99 -13.90
C ASN A 3 -2.16 22.58 -13.15
N SER A 4 -1.20 23.14 -13.91
CA SER A 4 0.16 23.45 -13.44
C SER A 4 0.18 24.40 -12.26
N ASP A 5 -0.73 25.36 -12.21
CA ASP A 5 -0.77 26.36 -11.14
C ASP A 5 -1.31 25.76 -9.85
N THR A 6 -2.32 24.89 -9.95
CA THR A 6 -2.82 24.11 -8.80
C THR A 6 -1.72 23.22 -8.23
N VAL A 7 -0.98 22.51 -9.09
CA VAL A 7 0.14 21.65 -8.66
C VAL A 7 1.24 22.48 -7.98
N LYS A 8 1.59 23.66 -8.51
CA LYS A 8 2.59 24.56 -7.89
C LYS A 8 2.14 25.03 -6.50
N ILE A 9 0.89 25.45 -6.36
CA ILE A 9 0.32 25.92 -5.08
C ILE A 9 0.34 24.79 -4.05
N ILE A 10 -0.17 23.62 -4.41
CA ILE A 10 -0.20 22.44 -3.52
C ILE A 10 1.23 22.04 -3.14
N SER A 11 2.16 21.99 -4.10
CA SER A 11 3.56 21.66 -3.85
C SER A 11 4.19 22.59 -2.81
N LYS A 12 3.94 23.90 -2.92
CA LYS A 12 4.42 24.89 -1.95
C LYS A 12 3.81 24.69 -0.56
N ILE A 13 2.51 24.41 -0.48
CA ILE A 13 1.83 24.10 0.78
C ILE A 13 2.42 22.85 1.43
N LEU A 14 2.56 21.77 0.66
CA LEU A 14 3.09 20.50 1.16
C LEU A 14 4.54 20.66 1.67
N LYS A 15 5.41 21.32 0.90
CA LYS A 15 6.79 21.63 1.34
C LYS A 15 6.79 22.40 2.65
N ASN A 16 6.14 23.57 2.69
CA ASN A 16 6.11 24.43 3.87
C ASN A 16 5.58 23.75 5.13
N LYS A 17 4.66 22.78 4.98
CA LYS A 17 4.00 22.12 6.10
C LYS A 17 4.70 20.84 6.55
N PHE A 18 5.23 20.05 5.63
CA PHE A 18 5.70 18.68 5.91
C PHE A 18 7.21 18.48 5.73
N GLU A 19 7.92 19.28 4.92
CA GLU A 19 9.37 19.10 4.66
C GLU A 19 10.21 19.25 5.93
N LYS A 20 9.71 19.98 6.92
CA LYS A 20 10.31 20.12 8.25
C LYS A 20 10.33 18.83 9.09
N LEU A 21 9.62 17.79 8.66
CA LEU A 21 9.62 16.49 9.34
C LEU A 21 10.80 15.66 8.79
N PRO A 22 11.91 15.53 9.54
CA PRO A 22 13.14 14.94 9.01
C PRO A 22 12.98 13.47 8.62
N ALA A 23 12.03 12.76 9.22
CA ALA A 23 11.74 11.37 8.91
C ALA A 23 11.06 11.17 7.55
N ILE A 24 10.59 12.24 6.88
CA ILE A 24 10.05 12.15 5.51
C ILE A 24 11.20 12.26 4.51
N SER A 25 11.73 11.10 4.14
CA SER A 25 12.87 10.95 3.23
C SER A 25 12.53 11.27 1.79
N SER A 26 11.26 11.17 1.40
CA SER A 26 10.80 11.55 0.07
C SER A 26 9.31 11.87 0.03
N ALA A 27 8.93 12.82 -0.83
CA ALA A 27 7.53 13.17 -1.05
C ALA A 27 7.16 13.38 -2.52
N TYR A 28 5.95 12.96 -2.87
CA TYR A 28 5.40 13.04 -4.23
C TYR A 28 3.94 13.46 -4.21
N ILE A 29 3.52 14.20 -5.23
CA ILE A 29 2.11 14.34 -5.62
C ILE A 29 1.86 13.39 -6.77
N TYR A 30 0.74 12.67 -6.76
CA TYR A 30 0.35 11.81 -7.88
C TYR A 30 -1.17 11.83 -8.11
N GLY A 31 -1.65 10.99 -9.02
CA GLY A 31 -3.08 10.80 -9.19
C GLY A 31 -3.78 11.92 -9.94
N SER A 32 -5.08 12.10 -9.67
CA SER A 32 -6.00 12.85 -10.55
C SER A 32 -5.65 14.32 -10.72
N VAL A 33 -4.97 14.94 -9.74
CA VAL A 33 -4.47 16.33 -9.80
C VAL A 33 -3.52 16.60 -10.97
N LEU A 34 -2.88 15.54 -11.47
CA LEU A 34 -2.02 15.59 -12.65
C LEU A 34 -2.77 15.28 -13.96
N THR A 35 -4.10 15.37 -13.98
CA THR A 35 -4.93 15.23 -15.19
C THR A 35 -5.92 16.35 -15.37
N ASN A 36 -6.47 16.41 -16.58
CA ASN A 36 -7.63 17.23 -16.94
C ASN A 36 -8.92 16.84 -16.19
N ASN A 37 -8.95 15.69 -15.50
CA ASN A 37 -10.10 15.20 -14.74
C ASN A 37 -10.12 15.71 -13.29
N PHE A 38 -9.16 16.54 -12.87
CA PHE A 38 -9.13 17.09 -11.53
C PHE A 38 -10.24 18.12 -11.32
N SER A 39 -10.99 17.97 -10.24
CA SER A 39 -12.07 18.89 -9.85
C SER A 39 -11.85 19.38 -8.42
N ARG A 40 -12.58 20.43 -8.01
CA ARG A 40 -12.54 20.92 -6.61
C ARG A 40 -13.00 19.88 -5.58
N MET A 41 -13.75 18.85 -5.99
CA MET A 41 -14.17 17.77 -5.09
C MET A 41 -13.17 16.61 -5.04
N SER A 42 -12.18 16.60 -5.94
CA SER A 42 -11.17 15.56 -6.00
C SER A 42 -10.23 15.65 -4.80
N ASP A 43 -9.81 14.48 -4.32
CA ASP A 43 -8.68 14.37 -3.41
C ASP A 43 -7.36 14.64 -4.15
N ILE A 44 -6.36 15.03 -3.36
CA ILE A 44 -4.98 15.18 -3.79
C ILE A 44 -4.20 14.03 -3.17
N ASP A 45 -3.79 13.10 -4.03
CA ASP A 45 -3.00 11.96 -3.64
C ASP A 45 -1.54 12.40 -3.38
N VAL A 46 -1.07 12.12 -2.18
CA VAL A 46 0.30 12.41 -1.75
C VAL A 46 0.94 11.12 -1.28
N LEU A 47 2.17 10.86 -1.72
CA LEU A 47 3.00 9.75 -1.24
C LEU A 47 4.15 10.31 -0.42
N PHE A 48 4.28 9.83 0.82
CA PHE A 48 5.48 10.00 1.64
C PHE A 48 6.18 8.65 1.78
N ILE A 49 7.47 8.62 1.47
CA ILE A 49 8.37 7.54 1.88
C ILE A 49 9.11 8.05 3.10
N ILE A 50 9.02 7.31 4.20
CA ILE A 50 9.56 7.69 5.50
C ILE A 50 10.61 6.67 5.96
N ASP A 51 11.61 7.15 6.67
CA ASP A 51 12.61 6.28 7.26
C ASP A 51 11.97 5.31 8.26
N ASN A 52 12.60 4.15 8.47
CA ASN A 52 12.20 3.26 9.55
C ASN A 52 12.57 3.94 10.88
N ILE A 53 11.59 4.10 11.76
CA ILE A 53 11.76 4.77 13.05
C ILE A 53 11.14 3.93 14.16
N ASP A 54 11.70 4.03 15.37
CA ASP A 54 11.26 3.21 16.51
C ASP A 54 9.80 3.51 16.95
N ASN A 55 9.33 4.74 16.74
CA ASN A 55 7.98 5.15 17.14
C ASN A 55 7.17 5.74 15.96
N PRO A 56 6.72 4.88 15.03
CA PRO A 56 5.96 5.30 13.85
C PRO A 56 4.66 6.03 14.22
N ASN A 57 4.02 5.61 15.31
CA ASN A 57 2.74 6.17 15.76
C ASN A 57 2.82 7.66 16.09
N LYS A 58 3.93 8.13 16.67
CA LYS A 58 4.11 9.56 16.97
C LYS A 58 4.19 10.39 15.69
N LEU A 59 5.00 9.96 14.72
CA LEU A 59 5.13 10.63 13.43
C LEU A 59 3.80 10.64 12.67
N LEU A 60 3.10 9.51 12.60
CA LEU A 60 1.80 9.41 11.92
C LEU A 60 0.76 10.36 12.56
N LYS A 61 0.74 10.48 13.90
CA LYS A 61 -0.10 11.46 14.59
C LYS A 61 0.27 12.89 14.21
N GLU A 62 1.55 13.22 14.12
CA GLU A 62 2.02 14.55 13.73
C GLU A 62 1.65 14.89 12.28
N ILE A 63 1.90 13.98 11.33
CA ILE A 63 1.50 14.16 9.93
C ILE A 63 -0.01 14.39 9.84
N LYS A 64 -0.81 13.63 10.62
CA LYS A 64 -2.27 13.82 10.67
C LYS A 64 -2.69 15.19 11.20
N LEU A 65 -2.04 15.66 12.28
CA LEU A 65 -2.30 16.98 12.84
C LEU A 65 -2.01 18.07 11.81
N ILE A 66 -0.87 17.98 11.11
CA ILE A 66 -0.49 18.93 10.05
C ILE A 66 -1.49 18.87 8.89
N ARG A 67 -1.87 17.67 8.44
CA ARG A 67 -2.89 17.46 7.38
C ARG A 67 -4.19 18.16 7.72
N ASN A 68 -4.65 18.10 8.97
CA ASN A 68 -5.87 18.77 9.42
C ASN A 68 -5.77 20.32 9.40
N THR A 69 -4.56 20.89 9.31
CA THR A 69 -4.37 22.34 9.12
C THR A 69 -4.52 22.79 7.67
N VAL A 70 -4.48 21.86 6.70
CA VAL A 70 -4.63 22.15 5.26
C VAL A 70 -6.08 21.94 4.87
N LYS A 71 -6.95 22.91 5.19
CA LYS A 71 -8.41 22.76 5.05
C LYS A 71 -8.93 22.99 3.63
N ASP A 72 -8.23 23.78 2.83
CA ASP A 72 -8.66 24.15 1.48
C ASP A 72 -8.50 23.01 0.46
N TYR A 73 -7.83 21.93 0.86
CA TYR A 73 -7.48 20.80 0.00
C TYR A 73 -7.77 19.48 0.69
N LYS A 74 -8.48 18.59 -0.01
CA LYS A 74 -8.72 17.23 0.48
C LYS A 74 -7.47 16.37 0.25
N LEU A 75 -6.53 16.40 1.19
CA LEU A 75 -5.32 15.58 1.11
C LEU A 75 -5.60 14.11 1.46
N ASP A 76 -5.24 13.22 0.53
CA ASP A 76 -5.13 11.78 0.74
C ASP A 76 -3.66 11.38 0.81
N ILE A 77 -3.15 11.24 2.04
CA ILE A 77 -1.72 10.99 2.29
C ILE A 77 -1.47 9.50 2.52
N ASN A 78 -0.64 8.94 1.65
CA ASN A 78 -0.13 7.59 1.69
C ASN A 78 1.28 7.62 2.29
N VAL A 79 1.52 6.87 3.36
CA VAL A 79 2.81 6.85 4.07
C VAL A 79 3.42 5.46 3.96
N VAL A 80 4.63 5.34 3.42
CA VAL A 80 5.38 4.09 3.21
C VAL A 80 6.65 4.11 4.01
N PHE A 81 6.86 3.11 4.86
CA PHE A 81 8.13 2.93 5.55
C PHE A 81 9.20 2.41 4.59
N MET A 82 10.44 2.81 4.79
CA MET A 82 11.55 2.45 3.90
C MET A 82 11.68 0.94 3.72
N ASP A 83 11.51 0.14 4.77
CA ASP A 83 11.54 -1.32 4.67
C ASP A 83 10.40 -1.87 3.82
N GLU A 84 9.20 -1.30 3.93
CA GLU A 84 8.07 -1.67 3.07
C GLU A 84 8.36 -1.33 1.60
N PHE A 85 8.95 -0.16 1.37
CA PHE A 85 9.31 0.32 0.03
C PHE A 85 10.41 -0.54 -0.60
N ILE A 86 11.46 -0.90 0.14
CA ILE A 86 12.56 -1.74 -0.36
C ILE A 86 12.04 -3.14 -0.67
N ARG A 87 11.25 -3.73 0.24
CA ARG A 87 10.78 -5.10 0.11
C ARG A 87 9.65 -5.27 -0.90
N ARG A 88 8.85 -4.21 -1.15
CA ARG A 88 7.71 -4.17 -2.12
C ARG A 88 6.72 -5.34 -2.01
N TRP A 89 6.68 -5.92 -0.82
CA TRP A 89 6.02 -7.18 -0.49
C TRP A 89 4.58 -7.04 0.02
N HIS A 90 4.17 -5.83 0.38
CA HIS A 90 2.84 -5.58 0.89
C HIS A 90 1.81 -5.60 -0.26
N ILE A 91 0.68 -6.30 -0.10
CA ILE A 91 -0.31 -6.48 -1.18
C ILE A 91 -0.88 -5.20 -1.77
N TYR A 92 -0.93 -4.12 -0.99
CA TYR A 92 -1.41 -2.82 -1.47
C TYR A 92 -0.31 -1.94 -2.06
N ARG A 93 0.95 -2.39 -1.98
CA ARG A 93 2.14 -1.70 -2.49
C ARG A 93 3.04 -2.63 -3.30
N PRO A 94 2.49 -3.40 -4.25
CA PRO A 94 3.30 -4.17 -5.17
C PRO A 94 4.14 -3.22 -6.06
N PRO A 95 5.17 -3.73 -6.74
CA PRO A 95 5.95 -2.96 -7.72
C PRO A 95 5.08 -2.16 -8.72
N THR A 96 3.93 -2.70 -9.12
CA THR A 96 2.96 -2.02 -10.01
C THR A 96 2.43 -0.70 -9.44
N TYR A 97 2.18 -0.62 -8.12
CA TYR A 97 1.76 0.60 -7.46
C TYR A 97 2.80 1.71 -7.61
N PHE A 98 4.06 1.41 -7.28
CA PHE A 98 5.14 2.39 -7.37
C PHE A 98 5.50 2.74 -8.80
N TYR A 99 5.47 1.77 -9.73
CA TYR A 99 5.72 2.03 -11.14
C TYR A 99 4.67 2.98 -11.74
N TRP A 100 3.40 2.83 -11.38
CA TRP A 100 2.36 3.76 -11.84
C TRP A 100 2.52 5.16 -11.24
N ILE A 101 2.89 5.28 -9.97
CA ILE A 101 3.22 6.59 -9.38
C ILE A 101 4.43 7.21 -10.10
N LYS A 102 5.49 6.43 -10.36
CA LYS A 102 6.65 6.86 -11.14
C LYS A 102 6.24 7.40 -12.52
N SER A 103 5.33 6.71 -13.22
CA SER A 103 4.87 7.14 -14.55
C SER A 103 4.16 8.49 -14.54
N ARG A 104 3.57 8.88 -13.40
CA ARG A 104 2.74 10.09 -13.30
C ARG A 104 2.73 10.65 -11.88
N SER A 105 3.84 11.27 -11.51
CA SER A 105 3.98 12.01 -10.26
C SER A 105 4.77 13.30 -10.46
N VAL A 106 4.67 14.19 -9.47
CA VAL A 106 5.59 15.30 -9.28
C VAL A 106 6.36 15.03 -8.00
N PHE A 107 7.67 14.85 -8.15
CA PHE A 107 8.60 14.80 -7.03
C PHE A 107 8.65 16.16 -6.32
N LEU A 108 8.53 16.16 -5.00
CA LEU A 108 8.50 17.38 -4.20
C LEU A 108 9.87 17.65 -3.54
N TRP A 109 10.36 16.75 -2.68
CA TRP A 109 11.63 16.89 -1.96
C TRP A 109 12.19 15.54 -1.50
N GLY A 110 13.45 15.54 -1.06
CA GLY A 110 14.15 14.37 -0.50
C GLY A 110 14.99 13.60 -1.53
N THR A 111 14.98 12.27 -1.43
CA THR A 111 15.60 11.35 -2.41
C THR A 111 14.52 10.74 -3.31
N ASP A 112 14.66 10.83 -4.63
CA ASP A 112 13.69 10.29 -5.59
C ASP A 112 13.80 8.76 -5.74
N TYR A 113 13.36 8.03 -4.72
CA TYR A 113 13.39 6.57 -4.67
C TYR A 113 12.54 5.88 -5.74
N ILE A 114 11.40 6.46 -6.13
CA ILE A 114 10.51 5.79 -7.09
C ILE A 114 11.09 5.79 -8.50
N LYS A 115 12.00 6.72 -8.81
CA LYS A 115 12.71 6.77 -10.10
C LYS A 115 13.40 5.46 -10.45
N ASP A 116 13.91 4.74 -9.45
CA ASP A 116 14.70 3.52 -9.64
C ASP A 116 13.84 2.26 -9.76
N VAL A 117 12.53 2.34 -9.54
CA VAL A 117 11.61 1.20 -9.73
C VAL A 117 11.53 0.84 -11.21
N LYS A 118 11.91 -0.38 -11.56
CA LYS A 118 11.95 -0.87 -12.94
C LYS A 118 10.66 -1.58 -13.32
N GLU A 119 10.27 -1.46 -14.58
CA GLU A 119 9.12 -2.20 -15.12
C GLU A 119 9.31 -3.71 -15.03
N SER A 120 10.55 -4.18 -15.15
CA SER A 120 10.90 -5.60 -15.02
C SER A 120 10.62 -6.18 -13.64
N GLU A 121 10.34 -5.36 -12.62
CA GLU A 121 9.91 -5.80 -11.30
C GLU A 121 8.40 -6.10 -11.24
N ILE A 122 7.65 -5.73 -12.27
CA ILE A 122 6.22 -6.03 -12.38
C ILE A 122 6.06 -7.49 -12.81
N THR A 123 5.56 -8.29 -11.87
CA THR A 123 5.20 -9.70 -12.09
C THR A 123 3.70 -9.87 -12.32
N ALA A 124 3.28 -11.05 -12.80
CA ALA A 124 1.85 -11.41 -12.87
C ALA A 124 1.17 -11.32 -11.49
N GLU A 125 1.86 -11.73 -10.42
CA GLU A 125 1.47 -11.54 -9.01
C GLU A 125 1.23 -10.06 -8.69
N SER A 126 2.14 -9.18 -9.11
CA SER A 126 2.02 -7.73 -8.86
C SER A 126 0.80 -7.12 -9.56
N LEU A 127 0.42 -7.64 -10.73
CA LEU A 127 -0.79 -7.24 -11.45
C LEU A 127 -2.05 -7.79 -10.77
N PHE A 128 -2.05 -9.06 -10.36
CA PHE A 128 -3.14 -9.70 -9.62
C PHE A 128 -3.45 -8.96 -8.32
N ARG A 129 -2.44 -8.68 -7.50
CA ARG A 129 -2.57 -7.92 -6.25
C ARG A 129 -3.17 -6.54 -6.47
N ARG A 130 -2.78 -5.87 -7.56
CA ARG A 130 -3.35 -4.56 -7.92
C ARG A 130 -4.79 -4.66 -8.38
N ALA A 131 -5.14 -5.69 -9.16
CA ALA A 131 -6.52 -5.94 -9.58
C ALA A 131 -7.43 -6.19 -8.37
N ILE A 132 -6.97 -6.99 -7.40
CA ILE A 132 -7.68 -7.20 -6.13
C ILE A 132 -7.85 -5.88 -5.38
N ASP A 133 -6.76 -5.10 -5.18
CA ASP A 133 -6.81 -3.82 -4.48
C ASP A 133 -7.87 -2.86 -5.08
N LEU A 134 -7.89 -2.75 -6.41
CA LEU A 134 -8.85 -1.92 -7.15
C LEU A 134 -10.28 -2.45 -7.03
N ALA A 135 -10.51 -3.74 -7.26
CA ALA A 135 -11.84 -4.37 -7.17
C ALA A 135 -12.43 -4.24 -5.75
N GLN A 136 -11.56 -4.28 -4.75
CA GLN A 136 -11.94 -4.26 -3.35
C GLN A 136 -12.10 -2.86 -2.76
N SER A 137 -11.92 -1.79 -3.58
CA SER A 137 -11.97 -0.40 -3.15
C SER A 137 -11.12 -0.12 -1.90
N SER A 138 -10.02 -0.86 -1.75
CA SER A 138 -9.13 -0.79 -0.61
C SER A 138 -8.20 0.43 -0.75
N ARG A 139 -8.77 1.64 -0.78
CA ARG A 139 -7.99 2.89 -0.83
C ARG A 139 -7.15 2.98 0.45
N SER A 140 -5.85 2.80 0.30
CA SER A 140 -4.89 2.62 1.39
C SER A 140 -4.43 3.97 1.95
N VAL A 141 -5.35 4.69 2.61
CA VAL A 141 -5.04 5.95 3.30
C VAL A 141 -4.38 5.65 4.64
N TYR A 142 -3.07 5.94 4.77
CA TYR A 142 -2.31 5.72 6.01
C TYR A 142 -2.58 6.81 7.08
N LEU A 143 -3.41 7.81 6.78
CA LEU A 143 -3.86 8.81 7.73
C LEU A 143 -5.39 8.82 7.90
N ASN A 144 -5.92 7.81 8.56
CA ASN A 144 -7.10 7.97 9.41
C ASN A 144 -6.81 7.10 10.65
N ASN A 145 -6.91 7.61 11.88
CA ASN A 145 -8.06 7.36 12.78
C ASN A 145 -8.46 5.89 12.95
N LYS A 146 -7.58 4.97 12.57
CA LYS A 146 -7.84 3.56 12.43
C LYS A 146 -7.02 2.85 13.50
N ASP A 147 -7.75 2.36 14.48
CA ASP A 147 -7.25 1.69 15.67
C ASP A 147 -6.53 0.39 15.29
N ASP A 148 -5.83 -0.26 16.23
CA ASP A 148 -5.13 -1.54 15.99
C ASP A 148 -6.03 -2.58 15.31
N SER A 149 -7.34 -2.55 15.59
CA SER A 149 -8.38 -3.37 14.97
C SER A 149 -8.51 -3.20 13.45
N PHE A 150 -8.25 -2.01 12.91
CA PHE A 150 -8.21 -1.79 11.46
C PHE A 150 -6.99 -2.45 10.83
N TRP A 151 -5.84 -2.35 11.49
CA TRP A 151 -4.62 -2.99 11.03
C TRP A 151 -4.77 -4.51 11.08
N GLU A 152 -5.29 -5.07 12.17
CA GLU A 152 -5.64 -6.49 12.23
C GLU A 152 -6.60 -6.91 11.11
N SER A 153 -7.65 -6.14 10.84
CA SER A 153 -8.56 -6.40 9.71
C SER A 153 -7.85 -6.40 8.36
N LYS A 154 -6.89 -5.48 8.17
CA LYS A 154 -6.08 -5.37 6.94
C LYS A 154 -5.09 -6.51 6.78
N TYR A 155 -4.37 -6.87 7.84
CA TYR A 155 -3.45 -8.00 7.84
C TYR A 155 -4.21 -9.33 7.65
N LYS A 156 -5.39 -9.50 8.27
CA LYS A 156 -6.27 -10.67 8.02
C LYS A 156 -6.66 -10.73 6.54
N ARG A 157 -7.01 -9.60 5.94
CA ARG A 157 -7.33 -9.50 4.51
C ARG A 157 -6.12 -9.79 3.61
N TRP A 158 -4.91 -9.46 4.04
CA TRP A 158 -3.69 -9.82 3.33
C TRP A 158 -3.54 -11.32 3.23
N VAL A 159 -3.71 -12.06 4.32
CA VAL A 159 -3.69 -13.52 4.30
C VAL A 159 -4.73 -14.06 3.32
N SER A 160 -5.97 -13.55 3.36
CA SER A 160 -6.99 -13.96 2.40
C SER A 160 -6.59 -13.73 0.94
N THR A 161 -5.93 -12.60 0.67
CA THR A 161 -5.45 -12.24 -0.67
C THR A 161 -4.35 -13.19 -1.14
N LEU A 162 -3.39 -13.54 -0.27
CA LEU A 162 -2.33 -14.49 -0.59
C LEU A 162 -2.86 -15.89 -0.90
N ILE A 163 -3.94 -16.32 -0.21
CA ILE A 163 -4.59 -17.60 -0.52
C ILE A 163 -5.26 -17.57 -1.90
N CYS A 164 -5.94 -16.48 -2.26
CA CYS A 164 -6.47 -16.33 -3.62
C CYS A 164 -5.35 -16.24 -4.67
N GLU A 165 -4.20 -15.65 -4.32
CA GLU A 165 -3.04 -15.59 -5.19
C GLU A 165 -2.45 -16.98 -5.47
N ILE A 166 -2.32 -17.83 -4.44
CA ILE A 166 -1.88 -19.21 -4.63
C ILE A 166 -2.86 -19.95 -5.55
N ASN A 167 -4.16 -19.78 -5.37
CA ASN A 167 -5.18 -20.36 -6.26
C ASN A 167 -5.00 -19.89 -7.71
N PHE A 168 -4.74 -18.60 -7.92
CA PHE A 168 -4.45 -18.04 -9.23
C PHE A 168 -3.18 -18.62 -9.86
N LEU A 169 -2.09 -18.73 -9.10
CA LEU A 169 -0.83 -19.33 -9.55
C LEU A 169 -0.97 -20.83 -9.83
N ASP A 170 -1.98 -21.47 -9.24
CA ASP A 170 -2.38 -22.84 -9.51
C ASP A 170 -3.28 -22.98 -10.76
N ASN A 171 -3.31 -21.95 -11.61
CA ASN A 171 -4.09 -21.82 -12.85
C ASN A 171 -5.61 -21.73 -12.66
N GLU A 172 -6.07 -21.21 -11.53
CA GLU A 172 -7.50 -21.08 -11.25
C GLU A 172 -7.87 -19.66 -10.86
N LEU A 173 -8.70 -19.01 -11.67
CA LEU A 173 -9.12 -17.64 -11.45
C LEU A 173 -10.35 -17.57 -10.53
N GLU A 174 -10.11 -17.47 -9.23
CA GLU A 174 -11.13 -17.21 -8.20
C GLU A 174 -10.62 -16.14 -7.23
N PHE A 175 -11.50 -15.23 -6.84
CA PHE A 175 -11.16 -14.08 -5.98
C PHE A 175 -11.88 -14.13 -4.63
N ASP A 176 -12.88 -15.00 -4.46
CA ASP A 176 -13.52 -15.22 -3.17
C ASP A 176 -12.69 -16.16 -2.28
N PHE A 177 -12.15 -15.59 -1.20
CA PHE A 177 -11.41 -16.32 -0.18
C PHE A 177 -12.15 -17.54 0.37
N LYS A 178 -13.49 -17.47 0.51
CA LYS A 178 -14.29 -18.58 1.03
C LYS A 178 -14.29 -19.79 0.09
N ILE A 179 -14.02 -19.57 -1.20
CA ILE A 179 -13.91 -20.61 -2.22
C ILE A 179 -12.44 -21.06 -2.34
N CYS A 180 -11.50 -20.10 -2.43
CA CYS A 180 -10.06 -20.39 -2.54
C CYS A 180 -9.54 -21.17 -1.34
N ALA A 181 -9.90 -20.77 -0.11
CA ALA A 181 -9.28 -21.30 1.10
C ALA A 181 -9.51 -22.81 1.33
N PRO A 182 -10.75 -23.34 1.26
CA PRO A 182 -10.97 -24.79 1.37
C PRO A 182 -10.28 -25.57 0.25
N LYS A 183 -10.24 -25.02 -0.97
CA LYS A 183 -9.63 -25.66 -2.12
C LYS A 183 -8.13 -25.79 -1.97
N MET A 184 -7.46 -24.68 -1.63
CA MET A 184 -6.03 -24.63 -1.39
C MET A 184 -5.63 -25.45 -0.16
N ALA A 185 -6.43 -25.46 0.91
CA ALA A 185 -6.19 -26.29 2.09
C ALA A 185 -6.31 -27.80 1.82
N LYS A 186 -7.14 -28.21 0.86
CA LYS A 186 -7.24 -29.60 0.42
C LYS A 186 -6.01 -30.03 -0.40
N LYS A 187 -5.44 -29.10 -1.18
CA LYS A 187 -4.28 -29.35 -2.04
C LYS A 187 -2.95 -29.26 -1.30
N TYR A 188 -2.80 -28.29 -0.41
CA TYR A 188 -1.55 -27.97 0.29
C TYR A 188 -1.73 -28.06 1.82
N PRO A 189 -1.14 -29.06 2.50
CA PRO A 189 -1.21 -29.21 3.95
C PRO A 189 -0.70 -27.99 4.74
N GLU A 190 0.31 -27.30 4.21
CA GLU A 190 0.88 -26.07 4.77
C GLU A 190 -0.17 -24.96 4.86
N ILE A 191 -0.98 -24.81 3.81
CA ILE A 191 -2.08 -23.84 3.78
C ILE A 191 -3.15 -24.21 4.79
N LYS A 192 -3.47 -25.50 4.94
CA LYS A 192 -4.41 -25.96 5.98
C LYS A 192 -3.93 -25.60 7.38
N ASN A 193 -2.65 -25.82 7.67
CA ASN A 193 -2.05 -25.46 8.95
C ASN A 193 -2.09 -23.94 9.17
N ILE A 194 -1.77 -23.16 8.13
CA ILE A 194 -1.82 -21.70 8.15
C ILE A 194 -3.25 -21.18 8.42
N LEU A 195 -4.27 -21.74 7.79
CA LEU A 195 -5.66 -21.33 8.02
C LEU A 195 -6.13 -21.67 9.43
N ASN A 196 -5.69 -22.80 10.00
CA ASN A 196 -5.99 -23.14 11.39
C ASN A 196 -5.40 -22.13 12.37
N LEU A 197 -4.23 -21.56 12.08
CA LEU A 197 -3.61 -20.52 12.91
C LEU A 197 -4.43 -19.21 12.99
N LEU A 198 -5.43 -19.03 12.11
CA LEU A 198 -6.26 -17.84 12.02
C LEU A 198 -7.65 -17.95 12.69
N GLN A 199 -8.04 -19.13 13.20
CA GLN A 199 -9.41 -19.38 13.67
C GLN A 199 -9.82 -18.59 14.93
N ASP A 200 -8.86 -18.13 15.75
CA ASP A 200 -9.13 -17.56 17.08
C ASP A 200 -8.82 -16.05 17.21
N ASN A 201 -9.15 -15.24 16.20
CA ASN A 201 -8.81 -13.80 16.19
C ASN A 201 -7.35 -13.55 16.59
N PRO A 202 -6.38 -14.07 15.81
CA PRO A 202 -4.96 -14.01 16.14
C PRO A 202 -4.46 -12.57 16.31
N SER A 203 -3.43 -12.39 17.14
CA SER A 203 -2.69 -11.13 17.27
C SER A 203 -2.07 -10.70 15.94
N MET A 204 -1.82 -9.39 15.78
CA MET A 204 -1.18 -8.85 14.57
C MET A 204 0.15 -9.53 14.25
N GLU A 205 1.00 -9.79 15.25
CA GLU A 205 2.28 -10.50 15.07
C GLU A 205 2.09 -11.88 14.43
N LYS A 206 1.08 -12.64 14.90
CA LYS A 206 0.76 -13.96 14.36
C LYS A 206 0.22 -13.87 12.94
N ILE A 207 -0.60 -12.86 12.63
CA ILE A 207 -1.11 -12.64 11.26
C ILE A 207 0.03 -12.27 10.31
N THR A 208 0.94 -11.38 10.72
CA THR A 208 2.11 -11.01 9.94
C THR A 208 2.98 -12.23 9.66
N GLY A 209 3.36 -13.00 10.68
CA GLY A 209 4.15 -14.22 10.49
C GLY A 209 3.48 -15.25 9.57
N VAL A 210 2.14 -15.37 9.64
CA VAL A 210 1.38 -16.19 8.69
C VAL A 210 1.48 -15.65 7.25
N ALA A 211 1.32 -14.34 7.05
CA ALA A 211 1.45 -13.73 5.73
C ALA A 211 2.87 -13.91 5.16
N GLU A 212 3.91 -13.75 5.98
CA GLU A 212 5.30 -14.00 5.59
C GLU A 212 5.51 -15.45 5.14
N ASN A 213 4.98 -16.42 5.89
CA ASN A 213 5.06 -17.84 5.54
C ASN A 213 4.36 -18.14 4.20
N LEU A 214 3.22 -17.50 3.93
CA LEU A 214 2.53 -17.64 2.64
C LEU A 214 3.32 -17.03 1.49
N VAL A 215 3.96 -15.88 1.69
CA VAL A 215 4.86 -15.28 0.68
C VAL A 215 6.04 -16.20 0.41
N CYS A 216 6.66 -16.78 1.43
CA CYS A 216 7.72 -17.77 1.28
C CYS A 216 7.24 -19.01 0.51
N PHE A 217 6.05 -19.52 0.83
CA PHE A 217 5.44 -20.64 0.12
C PHE A 217 5.25 -20.33 -1.37
N ILE A 218 4.70 -19.16 -1.71
CA ILE A 218 4.53 -18.71 -3.10
C ILE A 218 5.88 -18.70 -3.82
N ARG A 219 6.90 -18.11 -3.19
CA ARG A 219 8.25 -18.03 -3.75
C ARG A 219 8.92 -19.38 -3.97
N GLN A 220 8.64 -20.38 -3.13
CA GLN A 220 9.27 -21.71 -3.26
C GLN A 220 8.61 -22.59 -4.32
N ASN A 221 7.32 -22.41 -4.56
CA ASN A 221 6.54 -23.32 -5.39
C ASN A 221 6.24 -22.78 -6.79
N TYR A 222 6.32 -21.47 -6.99
CA TYR A 222 5.87 -20.82 -8.23
C TYR A 222 6.90 -19.84 -8.83
N LEU A 223 8.02 -19.59 -8.16
CA LEU A 223 9.10 -18.69 -8.59
C LEU A 223 10.46 -19.38 -8.51
#